data_AF-A0A917NC18-F1
#
_entry.id   AF-A0A917NC18-F1
#
_cell.length_a   1.000
_cell.length_b   1.000
_cell.length_c   1.000
_cell.angle_alpha   90.00
_cell.angle_beta   90.00
_cell.angle_gamma   90.00
#
_symmetry.space_group_name_H-M   'P 1'
#
loop_
_entity.id
_entity.type
_entity.pdbx_description
1 polymer ?
#
loop_
_entity_poly.entity_id
_entity_poly.type
_entity_poly.pdbx_seq_one_letter_code
_entity_poly.pdbx_strand_id
1 'polypeptide(L)'
;MNKSTPQFPHASPPWLLIVCASLFLSGAKGCKPEKELVDDAIEEATGTVYSVSHTFSVNDVLGGFDGVTYAENPNIICGIGGESPACPEGAAQPKAVKKGGEMMYPVDSEFGFYVQDFVGAAEKIYDQDYGEGWVGNIDDGLLVANAKTVVFKAPKRTGTWCAGLGGGLVKCSSEHYTTLEHVLTCYESVPYTTDDPTTGEQKNLTNPYDNSVIGNCADAKLDNALHIMRAGELTDELLHSTVPGEQMIANESTVRDDIAVGRDYSVTLKDDGKPLYRWGNAVKRPNDVRLYVRMALPDEWKVEGAEFKVLNAALIVHHQITNNPNDQLRPEDMENEAAIGQLPEYLVSGADWVSTKECYEGDGDYIPSGTLFKNSLFAQEGSFSADLQDGLTNAWYTTTDRDPFAGVLDDEDNVLGGPRWRLKSNKFGQDIPSLTIPEQNCLQPPFSHGIDKYPAGDKTTTIINLLDFDEGVESPLASSLGWIDASQNSVNISKGFGEDTSGPNGLSVNGLPLTEDFDLAVYVKGDAKGARLYDVTLHIEYEAVEAEE
;
A
#
# COMPACT_ATOMS: atom_id res chain seq x y z
N MET A 1 -15.46 27.65 54.44
CA MET A 1 -14.20 27.71 55.20
C MET A 1 -13.30 26.59 54.70
N ASN A 2 -12.10 26.98 54.26
CA ASN A 2 -10.88 26.24 53.95
C ASN A 2 -10.91 25.04 52.99
N LYS A 3 -10.57 25.35 51.73
CA LYS A 3 -9.78 24.49 50.82
C LYS A 3 -8.32 24.51 51.25
N SER A 4 -7.63 23.38 51.19
CA SER A 4 -6.16 23.30 51.24
C SER A 4 -5.64 22.48 50.07
N THR A 5 -5.02 23.17 49.12
CA THR A 5 -4.17 22.68 48.04
C THR A 5 -2.77 22.33 48.58
N PRO A 6 -2.07 21.30 48.06
CA PRO A 6 -0.64 21.15 48.26
C PRO A 6 0.15 21.95 47.23
N GLN A 7 1.17 22.67 47.70
CA GLN A 7 2.15 23.42 46.93
C GLN A 7 3.25 22.50 46.40
N PHE A 8 3.66 22.71 45.14
CA PHE A 8 4.98 22.34 44.64
C PHE A 8 5.75 23.63 44.30
N PRO A 9 7.07 23.69 44.58
CA PRO A 9 7.83 24.93 44.48
C PRO A 9 8.21 25.27 43.04
N HIS A 10 8.04 26.56 42.73
CA HIS A 10 8.58 27.24 41.55
C HIS A 10 10.11 27.33 41.62
N ALA A 11 10.76 27.11 40.48
CA ALA A 11 11.93 27.88 40.07
C ALA A 11 11.90 28.08 38.54
N SER A 12 11.87 29.34 38.13
CA SER A 12 12.03 29.80 36.74
C SER A 12 13.35 30.62 36.64
N PRO A 13 13.74 31.15 35.47
CA PRO A 13 14.77 30.63 34.56
C PRO A 13 16.01 31.56 34.50
N PRO A 14 16.97 31.34 33.58
CA PRO A 14 17.17 32.39 32.58
C PRO A 14 17.52 31.90 31.16
N TRP A 15 17.23 32.77 30.19
CA TRP A 15 17.65 32.73 28.78
C TRP A 15 19.14 33.11 28.62
N LEU A 16 19.87 32.51 27.66
CA LEU A 16 20.49 33.17 26.49
C LEU A 16 21.42 32.23 25.67
N LEU A 17 21.21 32.24 24.34
CA LEU A 17 22.15 32.20 23.20
C LEU A 17 23.37 31.23 23.10
N ILE A 18 23.33 30.43 22.01
CA ILE A 18 24.34 30.15 20.95
C ILE A 18 25.80 29.79 21.33
N VAL A 19 26.27 28.61 20.90
CA VAL A 19 27.38 28.35 19.93
C VAL A 19 27.86 26.89 20.07
N CYS A 20 28.00 26.23 18.91
CA CYS A 20 28.64 24.94 18.65
C CYS A 20 29.89 24.62 19.49
N ALA A 21 30.06 23.35 19.86
CA ALA A 21 31.26 22.58 19.52
C ALA A 21 31.09 21.10 19.89
N SER A 22 31.34 20.28 18.88
CA SER A 22 31.37 18.84 18.78
C SER A 22 32.28 18.15 19.81
N LEU A 23 31.88 16.96 20.27
CA LEU A 23 32.81 15.84 20.45
C LEU A 23 32.05 14.50 20.42
N PHE A 24 32.39 13.74 19.38
CA PHE A 24 31.93 12.42 18.99
C PHE A 24 32.41 11.29 19.92
N LEU A 25 31.74 10.15 19.74
CA LEU A 25 32.08 8.74 20.01
C LEU A 25 31.07 8.13 21.00
N SER A 26 30.13 7.26 20.61
CA SER A 26 30.31 6.11 19.70
C SER A 26 28.95 5.56 19.23
N GLY A 27 28.88 5.07 17.98
CA GLY A 27 28.05 3.91 17.66
C GLY A 27 26.73 4.11 16.89
N ALA A 28 26.65 5.06 15.96
CA ALA A 28 25.72 4.95 14.82
C ALA A 28 26.50 5.40 13.58
N LYS A 29 26.92 4.45 12.74
CA LYS A 29 27.21 4.78 11.35
C LYS A 29 25.87 5.15 10.74
N GLY A 30 25.76 6.40 10.29
CA GLY A 30 24.51 6.93 9.77
C GLY A 30 24.15 6.19 8.48
N CYS A 31 22.89 5.81 8.35
CA CYS A 31 22.33 5.50 7.05
C CYS A 31 22.66 6.68 6.13
N LYS A 32 23.34 6.42 5.01
CA LYS A 32 23.38 7.38 3.91
C LYS A 32 21.92 7.63 3.47
N PRO A 33 21.50 8.88 3.26
CA PRO A 33 20.21 9.13 2.64
C PRO A 33 20.16 8.45 1.26
N GLU A 34 19.03 7.82 0.93
CA GLU A 34 18.77 7.04 -0.29
C GLU A 34 19.21 7.74 -1.59
N LYS A 35 19.15 9.08 -1.60
CA LYS A 35 19.65 9.93 -2.68
C LYS A 35 21.16 9.84 -2.88
N GLU A 36 21.94 9.80 -1.80
CA GLU A 36 23.40 9.71 -1.84
C GLU A 36 23.85 8.32 -2.33
N LEU A 37 23.04 7.27 -2.09
CA LEU A 37 23.26 5.93 -2.67
C LEU A 37 23.02 5.90 -4.18
N VAL A 38 21.99 6.60 -4.68
CA VAL A 38 21.76 6.73 -6.12
C VAL A 38 22.83 7.58 -6.78
N ASP A 39 23.21 8.71 -6.17
CA ASP A 39 24.27 9.58 -6.69
C ASP A 39 25.62 8.83 -6.72
N ASP A 40 25.95 8.01 -5.70
CA ASP A 40 27.15 7.16 -5.69
C ASP A 40 27.10 6.04 -6.75
N ALA A 41 25.94 5.39 -6.95
CA ALA A 41 25.76 4.38 -7.99
C ALA A 41 25.91 4.95 -9.41
N ILE A 42 25.48 6.21 -9.62
CA ILE A 42 25.68 6.93 -10.89
C ILE A 42 27.18 7.20 -11.15
N GLU A 43 27.98 7.47 -10.12
CA GLU A 43 29.40 7.77 -10.27
C GLU A 43 30.27 6.52 -10.57
N GLU A 44 29.78 5.31 -10.28
CA GLU A 44 30.50 4.04 -10.51
C GLU A 44 30.01 3.23 -11.73
N ALA A 45 29.11 3.79 -12.55
CA ALA A 45 28.49 3.10 -13.68
C ALA A 45 29.52 2.48 -14.65
N THR A 46 29.28 1.23 -15.03
CA THR A 46 30.11 0.45 -15.97
C THR A 46 29.46 0.30 -17.34
N GLY A 47 28.13 0.51 -17.42
CA GLY A 47 27.35 0.51 -18.66
C GLY A 47 27.04 1.91 -19.22
N THR A 48 26.13 1.94 -20.19
CA THR A 48 25.55 3.18 -20.74
C THR A 48 24.48 3.70 -19.79
N VAL A 49 24.59 4.98 -19.43
CA VAL A 49 23.63 5.64 -18.54
C VAL A 49 22.63 6.47 -19.35
N TYR A 50 21.34 6.25 -19.09
CA TYR A 50 20.24 7.01 -19.66
C TYR A 50 19.37 7.59 -18.55
N SER A 51 18.91 8.84 -18.73
CA SER A 51 17.95 9.44 -17.82
C SER A 51 17.02 10.39 -18.53
N VAL A 52 15.77 10.38 -18.09
CA VAL A 52 14.71 11.26 -18.58
C VAL A 52 13.83 11.69 -17.42
N SER A 53 13.36 12.93 -17.43
CA SER A 53 12.54 13.52 -16.37
C SER A 53 11.24 14.07 -16.93
N HIS A 54 10.19 14.02 -16.12
CA HIS A 54 8.87 14.60 -16.40
C HIS A 54 8.37 15.41 -15.21
N THR A 55 7.79 16.57 -15.47
CA THR A 55 7.14 17.40 -14.43
C THR A 55 5.64 17.17 -14.50
N PHE A 56 5.03 16.77 -13.38
CA PHE A 56 3.61 16.45 -13.34
C PHE A 56 2.75 17.68 -13.62
N SER A 57 1.66 17.49 -14.36
CA SER A 57 0.70 18.54 -14.68
C SER A 57 -0.71 17.98 -14.88
N VAL A 58 -1.70 18.86 -15.00
CA VAL A 58 -3.08 18.47 -15.31
C VAL A 58 -3.21 17.67 -16.61
N ASN A 59 -2.25 17.77 -17.53
CA ASN A 59 -2.24 17.02 -18.78
C ASN A 59 -2.06 15.51 -18.57
N ASP A 60 -1.52 15.11 -17.43
CA ASP A 60 -1.23 13.70 -17.12
C ASP A 60 -2.46 12.97 -16.56
N VAL A 61 -3.57 13.67 -16.30
CA VAL A 61 -4.75 13.11 -15.63
C VAL A 61 -5.53 12.20 -16.57
N LEU A 62 -5.73 10.94 -16.17
CA LEU A 62 -6.54 9.97 -16.90
C LEU A 62 -8.04 10.15 -16.62
N GLY A 63 -8.85 10.01 -17.66
CA GLY A 63 -10.33 10.07 -17.56
C GLY A 63 -10.99 8.71 -17.29
N GLY A 64 -10.51 7.65 -17.92
CA GLY A 64 -11.13 6.33 -17.83
C GLY A 64 -10.21 5.20 -18.23
N PHE A 65 -10.78 4.00 -18.38
CA PHE A 65 -10.01 2.79 -18.71
C PHE A 65 -9.58 2.72 -20.19
N ASP A 66 -9.90 3.72 -20.99
CA ASP A 66 -9.49 3.86 -22.39
C ASP A 66 -8.06 4.44 -22.55
N GLY A 67 -7.41 4.79 -21.44
CA GLY A 67 -6.06 5.33 -21.42
C GLY A 67 -5.95 6.79 -21.88
N VAL A 68 -7.08 7.48 -22.08
CA VAL A 68 -7.10 8.85 -22.58
C VAL A 68 -6.83 9.85 -21.45
N THR A 69 -5.87 10.73 -21.69
CA THR A 69 -5.50 11.81 -20.74
C THR A 69 -6.23 13.11 -21.02
N TYR A 70 -6.19 14.04 -20.07
CA TYR A 70 -6.70 15.42 -20.27
C TYR A 70 -6.02 16.13 -21.45
N ALA A 71 -4.75 15.82 -21.73
CA ALA A 71 -4.04 16.37 -22.90
C ALA A 71 -4.75 16.05 -24.23
N GLU A 72 -5.41 14.89 -24.29
CA GLU A 72 -6.08 14.36 -25.48
C GLU A 72 -7.59 14.62 -25.45
N ASN A 73 -8.20 14.60 -24.26
CA ASN A 73 -9.61 14.91 -24.05
C ASN A 73 -9.78 16.02 -23.00
N PRO A 74 -9.91 17.28 -23.44
CA PRO A 74 -10.14 18.42 -22.54
C PRO A 74 -11.43 18.34 -21.72
N ASN A 75 -12.35 17.42 -22.02
CA ASN A 75 -13.58 17.29 -21.24
C ASN A 75 -13.36 16.59 -19.88
N ILE A 76 -12.20 15.96 -19.62
CA ILE A 76 -11.90 15.30 -18.33
C ILE A 76 -11.87 16.30 -17.17
N ILE A 77 -11.52 17.56 -17.44
CA ILE A 77 -11.44 18.64 -16.44
C ILE A 77 -12.29 19.81 -16.91
N CYS A 78 -13.10 20.40 -16.03
CA CYS A 78 -13.87 21.60 -16.38
C CYS A 78 -13.34 22.87 -15.72
N GLY A 79 -13.57 24.00 -16.37
CA GLY A 79 -13.38 25.34 -15.78
C GLY A 79 -11.94 25.87 -15.76
N ILE A 80 -10.96 25.13 -16.27
CA ILE A 80 -9.56 25.59 -16.40
C ILE A 80 -9.37 26.59 -17.56
N GLY A 81 -10.33 26.67 -18.48
CA GLY A 81 -10.31 27.54 -19.66
C GLY A 81 -9.63 26.88 -20.87
N GLY A 82 -9.44 27.63 -21.95
CA GLY A 82 -8.91 27.09 -23.21
C GLY A 82 -9.91 26.16 -23.90
N GLU A 83 -9.51 24.92 -24.16
CA GLU A 83 -10.35 23.90 -24.80
C GLU A 83 -11.25 23.16 -23.81
N SER A 84 -11.01 23.32 -22.50
CA SER A 84 -11.86 22.73 -21.46
C SER A 84 -13.26 23.33 -21.46
N PRO A 85 -14.30 22.50 -21.24
CA PRO A 85 -15.66 23.00 -21.09
C PRO A 85 -15.82 23.83 -19.81
N ALA A 86 -16.83 24.70 -19.80
CA ALA A 86 -17.30 25.30 -18.55
C ALA A 86 -17.94 24.23 -17.67
N CYS A 87 -17.76 24.32 -16.36
CA CYS A 87 -18.38 23.38 -15.44
C CYS A 87 -19.92 23.49 -15.47
N PRO A 88 -20.65 22.38 -15.65
CA PRO A 88 -22.11 22.39 -15.67
C PRO A 88 -22.75 22.99 -14.40
N GLU A 89 -23.95 23.55 -14.54
CA GLU A 89 -24.70 24.06 -13.39
C GLU A 89 -25.10 22.90 -12.47
N GLY A 90 -24.68 22.96 -11.20
CA GLY A 90 -24.96 21.91 -10.20
C GLY A 90 -23.85 20.86 -10.06
N ALA A 91 -22.90 20.78 -10.99
CA ALA A 91 -21.69 19.96 -10.86
C ALA A 91 -20.66 20.63 -9.93
N ALA A 92 -19.63 19.89 -9.54
CA ALA A 92 -18.49 20.45 -8.82
C ALA A 92 -17.88 21.64 -9.58
N GLN A 93 -17.41 22.63 -8.84
CA GLN A 93 -16.87 23.88 -9.41
C GLN A 93 -15.40 24.04 -9.02
N PRO A 94 -14.61 24.82 -9.80
CA PRO A 94 -13.24 25.16 -9.45
C PRO A 94 -13.17 25.80 -8.06
N LYS A 95 -12.19 25.41 -7.26
CA LYS A 95 -12.03 25.85 -5.88
C LYS A 95 -10.59 26.20 -5.56
N ALA A 96 -10.39 27.27 -4.80
CA ALA A 96 -9.09 27.58 -4.23
C ALA A 96 -8.84 26.69 -2.99
N VAL A 97 -7.62 26.18 -2.84
CA VAL A 97 -7.18 25.51 -1.62
C VAL A 97 -7.21 26.52 -0.48
N LYS A 98 -7.86 26.16 0.64
CA LYS A 98 -7.98 27.06 1.81
C LYS A 98 -6.64 27.56 2.35
N LYS A 99 -5.59 26.75 2.23
CA LYS A 99 -4.23 27.04 2.66
C LYS A 99 -3.32 26.98 1.43
N GLY A 100 -2.79 28.12 1.00
CA GLY A 100 -1.93 28.26 -0.19
C GLY A 100 -2.61 29.01 -1.34
N GLY A 101 -3.93 28.87 -1.50
CA GLY A 101 -4.71 29.63 -2.47
C GLY A 101 -4.61 29.13 -3.92
N GLU A 102 -3.92 28.01 -4.14
CA GLU A 102 -3.82 27.38 -5.46
C GLU A 102 -5.21 26.99 -5.96
N MET A 103 -5.47 27.20 -7.25
CA MET A 103 -6.74 26.84 -7.87
C MET A 103 -6.73 25.38 -8.25
N MET A 104 -7.78 24.65 -7.87
CA MET A 104 -8.02 23.28 -8.29
C MET A 104 -9.31 23.20 -9.10
N TYR A 105 -9.28 22.37 -10.13
CA TYR A 105 -10.34 22.14 -11.09
C TYR A 105 -10.90 20.73 -10.89
N PRO A 106 -12.22 20.59 -10.95
CA PRO A 106 -12.89 19.31 -10.74
C PRO A 106 -12.66 18.37 -11.93
N VAL A 107 -12.59 17.07 -11.64
CA VAL A 107 -12.30 15.99 -12.60
C VAL A 107 -13.52 15.11 -12.76
N ASP A 108 -13.87 14.76 -14.00
CA ASP A 108 -14.81 13.70 -14.37
C ASP A 108 -14.00 12.46 -14.74
N SER A 109 -14.22 11.36 -14.01
CA SER A 109 -13.48 10.12 -14.25
C SER A 109 -14.27 8.85 -13.91
N GLU A 110 -13.90 7.73 -14.54
CA GLU A 110 -14.51 6.42 -14.28
C GLU A 110 -14.00 5.76 -12.99
N PHE A 111 -12.88 6.24 -12.44
CA PHE A 111 -12.19 5.69 -11.26
C PHE A 111 -12.85 6.03 -9.92
N GLY A 112 -14.17 6.03 -9.88
CA GLY A 112 -14.99 6.25 -8.70
C GLY A 112 -16.16 5.28 -8.63
N PHE A 113 -16.96 5.39 -7.57
CA PHE A 113 -18.06 4.45 -7.34
C PHE A 113 -19.38 5.13 -6.99
N TYR A 114 -20.47 4.66 -7.60
CA TYR A 114 -21.81 4.79 -7.04
C TYR A 114 -22.02 3.68 -6.02
N VAL A 115 -22.47 4.03 -4.82
CA VAL A 115 -22.65 3.05 -3.74
C VAL A 115 -24.09 3.01 -3.26
N GLN A 116 -24.55 1.81 -2.91
CA GLN A 116 -25.87 1.59 -2.35
C GLN A 116 -25.77 0.65 -1.14
N ASP A 117 -26.30 1.11 -0.01
CA ASP A 117 -26.35 0.35 1.25
C ASP A 117 -26.93 -1.05 1.03
N PHE A 118 -26.21 -2.05 1.55
CA PHE A 118 -26.52 -3.49 1.50
C PHE A 118 -26.57 -4.10 0.09
N VAL A 119 -26.17 -3.35 -0.93
CA VAL A 119 -26.08 -3.84 -2.31
C VAL A 119 -24.63 -3.93 -2.74
N GLY A 120 -23.91 -2.82 -2.69
CA GLY A 120 -22.52 -2.77 -3.14
C GLY A 120 -22.16 -1.44 -3.79
N ALA A 121 -21.13 -1.50 -4.63
CA ALA A 121 -20.59 -0.42 -5.42
C ALA A 121 -20.63 -0.79 -6.90
N ALA A 122 -21.01 0.17 -7.73
CA ALA A 122 -20.88 0.13 -9.18
C ALA A 122 -19.89 1.22 -9.60
N GLU A 123 -19.06 0.91 -10.58
CA GLU A 123 -18.12 1.89 -11.16
C GLU A 123 -18.89 3.07 -11.75
N LYS A 124 -18.26 4.25 -11.68
CA LYS A 124 -18.76 5.43 -12.34
C LYS A 124 -18.49 5.33 -13.85
N ILE A 125 -19.26 6.11 -14.59
CA ILE A 125 -19.07 6.28 -16.02
C ILE A 125 -18.81 7.75 -16.27
N TYR A 126 -18.21 8.04 -17.41
CA TYR A 126 -18.04 9.40 -17.88
C TYR A 126 -19.41 10.07 -18.17
N ASP A 127 -19.82 11.01 -17.31
CA ASP A 127 -21.19 11.57 -17.31
C ASP A 127 -21.28 13.09 -17.12
N GLN A 128 -20.14 13.79 -17.11
CA GLN A 128 -20.00 15.22 -16.87
C GLN A 128 -20.41 15.67 -15.45
N ASP A 129 -20.54 14.74 -14.50
CA ASP A 129 -20.61 15.03 -13.07
C ASP A 129 -19.21 14.99 -12.47
N TYR A 130 -18.43 16.06 -12.65
CA TYR A 130 -17.00 16.25 -12.27
C TYR A 130 -16.69 16.13 -10.75
N GLY A 131 -17.36 15.25 -10.02
CA GLY A 131 -17.34 15.14 -8.57
C GLY A 131 -16.28 14.19 -8.02
N GLU A 132 -15.43 13.59 -8.87
CA GLU A 132 -14.56 12.46 -8.52
C GLU A 132 -13.28 12.89 -7.82
N GLY A 133 -12.79 14.09 -8.15
CA GLY A 133 -11.56 14.64 -7.64
C GLY A 133 -11.33 16.08 -8.09
N TRP A 134 -10.17 16.61 -7.71
CA TRP A 134 -9.71 17.93 -8.13
C TRP A 134 -8.21 17.89 -8.41
N VAL A 135 -7.80 18.64 -9.43
CA VAL A 135 -6.41 18.77 -9.84
C VAL A 135 -6.06 20.22 -10.14
N GLY A 136 -4.81 20.63 -9.97
CA GLY A 136 -4.38 21.97 -10.34
C GLY A 136 -2.87 22.06 -10.42
N ASN A 137 -2.37 22.71 -11.47
CA ASN A 137 -0.94 22.98 -11.59
C ASN A 137 -0.48 23.89 -10.44
N ILE A 138 0.69 23.57 -9.90
CA ILE A 138 1.41 24.36 -8.90
C ILE A 138 2.79 24.70 -9.46
N ASP A 139 3.56 25.51 -8.73
CA ASP A 139 4.97 25.76 -9.07
C ASP A 139 5.70 24.41 -9.14
N ASP A 140 6.20 24.11 -10.35
CA ASP A 140 6.93 22.88 -10.70
C ASP A 140 6.19 21.58 -10.34
N GLY A 141 4.88 21.49 -10.56
CA GLY A 141 4.16 20.23 -10.38
C GLY A 141 2.63 20.28 -10.42
N LEU A 142 2.03 19.28 -9.80
CA LEU A 142 0.60 19.04 -9.72
C LEU A 142 0.14 18.89 -8.27
N LEU A 143 -0.98 19.53 -7.93
CA LEU A 143 -1.75 19.27 -6.73
C LEU A 143 -2.96 18.39 -7.08
N VAL A 144 -3.10 17.26 -6.40
CA VAL A 144 -4.19 16.28 -6.62
C VAL A 144 -4.95 16.08 -5.32
N ALA A 145 -6.28 16.10 -5.35
CA ALA A 145 -7.12 15.78 -4.21
C ALA A 145 -8.32 14.94 -4.66
N ASN A 146 -8.68 13.92 -3.89
CA ASN A 146 -9.83 13.07 -4.21
C ASN A 146 -11.14 13.63 -3.67
N ALA A 147 -12.24 13.16 -4.24
CA ALA A 147 -13.51 13.16 -3.56
C ALA A 147 -13.43 12.42 -2.24
N LYS A 148 -14.36 12.74 -1.34
CA LYS A 148 -14.49 12.02 -0.09
C LYS A 148 -14.79 10.54 -0.41
N THR A 149 -13.99 9.64 0.14
CA THR A 149 -14.23 8.19 0.10
C THR A 149 -15.68 7.89 0.46
N VAL A 150 -16.37 7.20 -0.46
CA VAL A 150 -17.75 6.78 -0.26
C VAL A 150 -17.81 5.51 0.59
N VAL A 151 -18.90 5.34 1.33
CA VAL A 151 -19.08 4.23 2.27
C VAL A 151 -20.49 3.70 2.11
N PHE A 152 -20.63 2.38 2.03
CA PHE A 152 -21.93 1.71 2.11
C PHE A 152 -21.97 0.75 3.30
N LYS A 153 -23.15 0.61 3.89
CA LYS A 153 -23.40 -0.38 4.94
C LYS A 153 -23.46 -1.77 4.34
N ALA A 154 -22.90 -2.73 5.04
CA ALA A 154 -22.95 -4.14 4.67
C ALA A 154 -23.66 -4.94 5.78
N PRO A 155 -24.20 -6.13 5.45
CA PRO A 155 -24.58 -7.10 6.48
C PRO A 155 -23.45 -7.35 7.49
N LYS A 156 -23.82 -7.86 8.67
CA LYS A 156 -22.83 -8.16 9.72
C LYS A 156 -21.79 -9.16 9.18
N ARG A 157 -20.50 -8.85 9.40
CA ARG A 157 -19.30 -9.62 9.01
C ARG A 157 -18.96 -9.61 7.52
N THR A 158 -19.75 -8.99 6.66
CA THR A 158 -19.47 -8.93 5.21
C THR A 158 -18.74 -7.67 4.77
N GLY A 159 -18.63 -6.69 5.67
CA GLY A 159 -17.90 -5.45 5.44
C GLY A 159 -16.42 -5.53 5.79
N THR A 160 -15.60 -4.69 5.16
CA THR A 160 -14.16 -4.55 5.43
C THR A 160 -13.85 -3.54 6.55
N TRP A 161 -14.87 -2.86 7.08
CA TRP A 161 -14.75 -1.86 8.15
C TRP A 161 -15.82 -2.08 9.22
N CYS A 162 -15.43 -1.94 10.48
CA CYS A 162 -16.37 -1.86 11.60
C CYS A 162 -16.81 -0.43 11.82
N ALA A 163 -18.11 -0.18 11.68
CA ALA A 163 -18.76 1.09 11.97
C ALA A 163 -19.30 1.10 13.40
N GLY A 164 -18.73 1.98 14.24
CA GLY A 164 -19.18 2.20 15.62
C GLY A 164 -20.35 3.18 15.74
N LEU A 165 -20.92 3.26 16.95
CA LEU A 165 -21.89 4.30 17.31
C LEU A 165 -21.19 5.67 17.27
N GLY A 166 -21.52 6.50 16.28
CA GLY A 166 -20.88 7.80 16.05
C GLY A 166 -20.17 7.94 14.69
N GLY A 167 -20.15 6.88 13.87
CA GLY A 167 -19.66 6.95 12.49
C GLY A 167 -18.13 6.84 12.33
N GLY A 168 -17.41 6.60 13.43
CA GLY A 168 -16.01 6.16 13.37
C GLY A 168 -15.91 4.79 12.71
N LEU A 169 -14.94 4.63 11.81
CA LEU A 169 -14.68 3.41 11.05
C LEU A 169 -13.28 2.90 11.38
N VAL A 170 -13.19 1.65 11.82
CA VAL A 170 -11.92 0.93 12.03
C VAL A 170 -11.84 -0.19 10.99
N LYS A 171 -10.64 -0.44 10.44
CA LYS A 171 -10.46 -1.53 9.46
C LYS A 171 -10.76 -2.86 10.16
N CYS A 172 -11.58 -3.68 9.52
CA CYS A 172 -12.01 -4.99 10.00
C CYS A 172 -11.90 -6.01 8.87
N SER A 173 -10.71 -6.00 8.24
CA SER A 173 -10.30 -6.95 7.22
C SER A 173 -8.78 -7.05 7.18
N SER A 174 -8.27 -8.24 6.85
CA SER A 174 -6.85 -8.50 6.58
C SER A 174 -6.74 -9.63 5.54
N GLU A 175 -5.60 -9.73 4.88
CA GLU A 175 -5.25 -10.87 4.02
C GLU A 175 -4.63 -12.03 4.81
N HIS A 176 -4.33 -11.80 6.09
CA HIS A 176 -3.69 -12.77 6.97
C HIS A 176 -4.71 -13.32 7.97
N TYR A 177 -4.84 -14.65 7.99
CA TYR A 177 -5.78 -15.35 8.86
C TYR A 177 -5.38 -15.19 10.34
N THR A 178 -4.09 -15.27 10.64
CA THR A 178 -3.57 -15.12 12.01
C THR A 178 -3.85 -13.74 12.60
N THR A 179 -3.84 -12.68 11.78
CA THR A 179 -4.26 -11.33 12.20
C THR A 179 -5.76 -11.24 12.45
N LEU A 180 -6.60 -11.84 11.58
CA LEU A 180 -8.05 -11.96 11.82
C LEU A 180 -8.32 -12.67 13.16
N GLU A 181 -7.68 -13.82 13.36
CA GLU A 181 -7.90 -14.69 14.50
C GLU A 181 -7.50 -14.04 15.81
N HIS A 182 -6.35 -13.35 15.82
CA HIS A 182 -5.87 -12.59 16.97
C HIS A 182 -6.84 -11.45 17.35
N VAL A 183 -7.48 -10.80 16.38
CA VAL A 183 -8.46 -9.74 16.65
C VAL A 183 -9.78 -10.29 17.18
N LEU A 184 -10.23 -11.44 16.69
CA LEU A 184 -11.57 -11.96 16.98
C LEU A 184 -11.62 -12.92 18.16
N THR A 185 -10.50 -13.53 18.52
CA THR A 185 -10.44 -14.60 19.52
C THR A 185 -9.15 -14.54 20.32
N CYS A 186 -9.10 -15.28 21.42
CA CYS A 186 -7.84 -15.52 22.13
C CYS A 186 -7.18 -16.85 21.75
N TYR A 187 -7.75 -17.58 20.79
CA TYR A 187 -7.16 -18.80 20.23
C TYR A 187 -6.10 -18.40 19.21
N GLU A 188 -4.93 -19.03 19.24
CA GLU A 188 -3.88 -18.84 18.23
C GLU A 188 -3.63 -20.17 17.50
N SER A 189 -4.02 -20.24 16.22
CA SER A 189 -3.77 -21.38 15.33
C SER A 189 -2.28 -21.58 15.07
N VAL A 190 -1.54 -20.47 14.95
CA VAL A 190 -0.08 -20.45 14.89
C VAL A 190 0.41 -19.68 16.12
N PRO A 191 0.81 -20.39 17.19
CA PRO A 191 1.04 -19.77 18.49
C PRO A 191 2.35 -18.99 18.53
N TYR A 192 2.28 -17.79 19.11
CA TYR A 192 3.46 -16.97 19.42
C TYR A 192 3.42 -16.40 20.84
N THR A 193 2.23 -16.27 21.44
CA THR A 193 2.10 -15.83 22.83
C THR A 193 1.45 -16.85 23.75
N THR A 194 1.02 -18.04 23.30
CA THR A 194 0.25 -19.02 24.11
C THR A 194 0.92 -19.47 25.42
N ASP A 195 0.20 -20.23 26.27
CA ASP A 195 0.76 -20.78 27.53
C ASP A 195 2.01 -21.63 27.22
N ASP A 196 2.01 -22.35 26.09
CA ASP A 196 3.19 -22.98 25.51
C ASP A 196 3.14 -22.92 23.96
N PRO A 197 4.02 -22.13 23.31
CA PRO A 197 4.06 -22.02 21.85
C PRO A 197 4.69 -23.24 21.16
N THR A 198 5.25 -24.19 21.91
CA THR A 198 5.83 -25.44 21.37
C THR A 198 4.78 -26.53 21.26
N THR A 199 3.93 -26.67 22.29
CA THR A 199 2.86 -27.67 22.31
C THR A 199 1.53 -27.14 21.78
N GLY A 200 1.38 -25.81 21.68
CA GLY A 200 0.16 -25.15 21.23
C GLY A 200 -0.92 -25.12 22.31
N GLU A 201 -0.55 -25.34 23.57
CA GLU A 201 -1.47 -25.24 24.71
C GLU A 201 -2.00 -23.81 24.81
N GLN A 202 -3.32 -23.67 24.66
CA GLN A 202 -3.99 -22.39 24.60
C GLN A 202 -4.14 -21.78 26.00
N LYS A 203 -4.04 -20.45 26.08
CA LYS A 203 -4.13 -19.71 27.35
C LYS A 203 -5.43 -19.96 28.09
N ASN A 204 -5.34 -20.08 29.41
CA ASN A 204 -6.51 -19.95 30.27
C ASN A 204 -6.88 -18.48 30.48
N LEU A 205 -8.16 -18.15 30.35
CA LEU A 205 -8.70 -16.86 30.75
C LEU A 205 -8.82 -16.85 32.27
N THR A 206 -8.09 -15.95 32.91
CA THR A 206 -8.08 -15.83 34.37
C THR A 206 -8.75 -14.53 34.81
N ASN A 207 -9.45 -14.60 35.95
CA ASN A 207 -9.99 -13.42 36.60
C ASN A 207 -8.83 -12.61 37.21
N PRO A 208 -8.64 -11.33 36.83
CA PRO A 208 -7.51 -10.53 37.29
C PRO A 208 -7.52 -10.23 38.80
N TYR A 209 -8.64 -10.45 39.51
CA TYR A 209 -8.75 -10.17 40.95
C TYR A 209 -8.26 -11.32 41.83
N ASP A 210 -8.40 -12.58 41.38
CA ASP A 210 -8.13 -13.77 42.19
C ASP A 210 -7.38 -14.89 41.44
N ASN A 211 -7.01 -14.66 40.18
CA ASN A 211 -6.36 -15.61 39.27
C ASN A 211 -7.12 -16.92 39.06
N SER A 212 -8.42 -16.97 39.38
CA SER A 212 -9.24 -18.14 39.06
C SER A 212 -9.46 -18.26 37.55
N VAL A 213 -9.44 -19.48 37.03
CA VAL A 213 -9.75 -19.75 35.61
C VAL A 213 -11.25 -19.56 35.39
N ILE A 214 -11.60 -18.65 34.48
CA ILE A 214 -12.99 -18.29 34.11
C ILE A 214 -13.34 -18.72 32.67
N GLY A 215 -12.37 -19.18 31.90
CA GLY A 215 -12.55 -19.71 30.55
C GLY A 215 -11.24 -20.23 29.97
N ASN A 216 -11.29 -20.82 28.78
CA ASN A 216 -10.12 -21.34 28.07
C ASN A 216 -10.17 -20.93 26.60
N CYS A 217 -9.03 -20.47 26.06
CA CYS A 217 -8.94 -20.02 24.69
C CYS A 217 -9.10 -21.14 23.66
N ALA A 218 -8.85 -22.41 24.02
CA ALA A 218 -9.12 -23.58 23.18
C ALA A 218 -10.59 -23.66 22.72
N ASP A 219 -11.53 -23.14 23.52
CA ASP A 219 -12.96 -23.14 23.19
C ASP A 219 -13.38 -21.96 22.29
N ALA A 220 -12.46 -21.02 22.01
CA ALA A 220 -12.74 -19.77 21.31
C ALA A 220 -12.37 -19.81 19.81
N LYS A 221 -12.04 -20.99 19.25
CA LYS A 221 -11.65 -21.14 17.84
C LYS A 221 -12.73 -20.60 16.88
N LEU A 222 -12.28 -19.92 15.82
CA LEU A 222 -13.13 -19.44 14.74
C LEU A 222 -13.86 -20.60 14.02
N ASP A 223 -15.10 -20.33 13.63
CA ASP A 223 -15.87 -21.20 12.74
C ASP A 223 -15.48 -20.96 11.28
N ASN A 224 -14.78 -21.96 10.72
CA ASN A 224 -14.27 -21.93 9.35
C ASN A 224 -15.26 -22.55 8.34
N ALA A 225 -16.49 -22.88 8.75
CA ALA A 225 -17.55 -23.32 7.84
C ALA A 225 -18.18 -22.12 7.11
N LEU A 226 -17.50 -21.67 6.06
CA LEU A 226 -17.92 -20.54 5.22
C LEU A 226 -18.84 -21.01 4.09
N HIS A 227 -20.01 -20.40 3.97
CA HIS A 227 -20.99 -20.73 2.94
C HIS A 227 -21.11 -19.63 1.89
N ILE A 228 -21.25 -19.99 0.62
CA ILE A 228 -21.23 -19.00 -0.46
C ILE A 228 -22.55 -18.24 -0.53
N MET A 229 -22.46 -16.92 -0.65
CA MET A 229 -23.60 -16.06 -0.94
C MET A 229 -23.80 -15.93 -2.46
N ARG A 230 -25.05 -16.11 -2.90
CA ARG A 230 -25.47 -15.95 -4.30
C ARG A 230 -26.73 -15.09 -4.34
N ALA A 231 -26.73 -14.05 -5.17
CA ALA A 231 -27.81 -13.07 -5.35
C ALA A 231 -28.31 -12.40 -4.04
N GLY A 232 -27.49 -12.38 -2.99
CA GLY A 232 -27.81 -11.86 -1.66
C GLY A 232 -28.37 -12.91 -0.69
N GLU A 233 -28.43 -14.18 -1.07
CA GLU A 233 -28.89 -15.28 -0.23
C GLU A 233 -27.73 -16.22 0.11
N LEU A 234 -27.64 -16.64 1.37
CA LEU A 234 -26.64 -17.61 1.82
C LEU A 234 -27.08 -19.02 1.37
N THR A 235 -26.20 -19.71 0.66
CA THR A 235 -26.46 -21.08 0.17
C THR A 235 -25.92 -22.14 1.14
N ASP A 236 -26.19 -23.42 0.86
CA ASP A 236 -25.56 -24.55 1.56
C ASP A 236 -24.19 -24.93 0.95
N GLU A 237 -23.69 -24.18 -0.04
CA GLU A 237 -22.41 -24.43 -0.71
C GLU A 237 -21.25 -23.98 0.18
N LEU A 238 -20.35 -24.91 0.57
CA LEU A 238 -19.14 -24.59 1.34
C LEU A 238 -18.01 -24.08 0.46
N LEU A 239 -17.27 -23.08 0.96
CA LEU A 239 -16.01 -22.64 0.35
C LEU A 239 -14.98 -23.78 0.37
N HIS A 240 -14.44 -24.11 -0.80
CA HIS A 240 -13.42 -25.16 -0.95
C HIS A 240 -12.30 -24.80 -1.96
N SER A 241 -12.43 -23.71 -2.72
CA SER A 241 -11.37 -23.21 -3.60
C SER A 241 -11.16 -21.71 -3.44
N THR A 242 -9.89 -21.30 -3.47
CA THR A 242 -9.45 -19.90 -3.51
C THR A 242 -9.00 -19.47 -4.90
N VAL A 243 -9.11 -20.33 -5.91
CA VAL A 243 -8.74 -19.99 -7.29
C VAL A 243 -9.88 -19.18 -7.91
N PRO A 244 -9.65 -17.93 -8.33
CA PRO A 244 -10.68 -17.12 -8.97
C PRO A 244 -11.27 -17.83 -10.19
N GLY A 245 -12.60 -17.88 -10.25
CA GLY A 245 -13.35 -18.52 -11.34
C GLY A 245 -13.64 -20.01 -11.16
N GLU A 246 -12.97 -20.72 -10.25
CA GLU A 246 -13.34 -22.11 -9.94
C GLU A 246 -14.63 -22.19 -9.13
N GLN A 247 -14.75 -21.35 -8.09
CA GLN A 247 -15.92 -21.32 -7.20
C GLN A 247 -16.49 -19.91 -7.02
N MET A 248 -15.62 -18.93 -6.78
CA MET A 248 -15.97 -17.51 -6.70
C MET A 248 -15.07 -16.75 -7.67
N ILE A 249 -15.60 -15.70 -8.29
CA ILE A 249 -14.75 -14.72 -8.97
C ILE A 249 -14.17 -13.72 -7.96
N ALA A 250 -13.14 -12.97 -8.36
CA ALA A 250 -12.61 -11.88 -7.54
C ALA A 250 -13.71 -10.84 -7.27
N ASN A 251 -13.82 -10.38 -6.03
CA ASN A 251 -14.90 -9.48 -5.63
C ASN A 251 -14.52 -8.56 -4.44
N GLU A 252 -14.43 -7.26 -4.72
CA GLU A 252 -14.34 -6.23 -3.69
C GLU A 252 -15.55 -5.28 -3.65
N SER A 253 -16.47 -5.39 -4.62
CA SER A 253 -17.46 -4.36 -4.95
C SER A 253 -18.87 -4.72 -4.52
N THR A 254 -19.21 -6.01 -4.41
CA THR A 254 -20.55 -6.48 -4.01
C THR A 254 -20.50 -7.26 -2.70
N VAL A 255 -21.61 -7.21 -1.96
CA VAL A 255 -21.85 -8.04 -0.77
C VAL A 255 -22.98 -9.04 -1.00
N ARG A 256 -23.37 -9.25 -2.26
CA ARG A 256 -24.48 -10.13 -2.67
C ARG A 256 -24.03 -11.41 -3.34
N ASP A 257 -22.86 -11.40 -3.94
CA ASP A 257 -22.33 -12.48 -4.75
C ASP A 257 -20.84 -12.65 -4.41
N ASP A 258 -20.30 -13.83 -4.69
CA ASP A 258 -18.86 -14.12 -4.63
C ASP A 258 -18.22 -13.70 -3.30
N ILE A 259 -18.93 -14.02 -2.22
CA ILE A 259 -18.48 -13.87 -0.84
C ILE A 259 -18.90 -15.12 -0.05
N ALA A 260 -17.94 -15.70 0.66
CA ALA A 260 -18.17 -16.84 1.54
C ALA A 260 -18.37 -16.34 2.97
N VAL A 261 -19.51 -16.62 3.59
CA VAL A 261 -19.90 -16.08 4.90
C VAL A 261 -20.06 -17.20 5.91
N GLY A 262 -19.41 -17.06 7.06
CA GLY A 262 -19.55 -17.96 8.20
C GLY A 262 -20.14 -17.27 9.42
N ARG A 263 -20.05 -17.98 10.55
CA ARG A 263 -20.52 -17.47 11.84
C ARG A 263 -19.65 -16.33 12.35
N ASP A 264 -18.34 -16.37 12.13
CA ASP A 264 -17.41 -15.45 12.79
C ASP A 264 -16.84 -14.40 11.83
N TYR A 265 -16.61 -14.75 10.56
CA TYR A 265 -16.06 -13.87 9.53
C TYR A 265 -16.62 -14.21 8.12
N SER A 266 -16.17 -13.48 7.10
CA SER A 266 -16.39 -13.81 5.69
C SER A 266 -15.13 -13.66 4.87
N VAL A 267 -15.13 -14.21 3.64
CA VAL A 267 -14.00 -14.22 2.71
C VAL A 267 -14.47 -13.82 1.33
N THR A 268 -13.67 -12.98 0.67
CA THR A 268 -13.71 -12.75 -0.78
C THR A 268 -12.35 -13.03 -1.38
N LEU A 269 -12.29 -13.25 -2.69
CA LEU A 269 -11.02 -13.38 -3.40
C LEU A 269 -10.63 -12.05 -4.04
N LYS A 270 -9.34 -11.77 -4.01
CA LYS A 270 -8.70 -10.75 -4.84
C LYS A 270 -8.48 -11.27 -6.26
N ASP A 271 -8.08 -10.38 -7.16
CA ASP A 271 -7.71 -10.67 -8.55
C ASP A 271 -6.52 -11.64 -8.66
N ASP A 272 -5.56 -11.53 -7.74
CA ASP A 272 -4.44 -12.45 -7.58
C ASP A 272 -4.79 -13.78 -6.88
N GLY A 273 -6.07 -13.97 -6.50
CA GLY A 273 -6.56 -15.16 -5.80
C GLY A 273 -6.31 -15.18 -4.29
N LYS A 274 -5.65 -14.16 -3.72
CA LYS A 274 -5.47 -14.09 -2.26
C LYS A 274 -6.82 -13.91 -1.56
N PRO A 275 -7.06 -14.62 -0.45
CA PRO A 275 -8.26 -14.43 0.35
C PRO A 275 -8.17 -13.11 1.13
N LEU A 276 -9.26 -12.33 1.10
CA LEU A 276 -9.48 -11.19 1.97
C LEU A 276 -10.50 -11.55 3.04
N TYR A 277 -10.05 -11.67 4.28
CA TYR A 277 -10.89 -11.95 5.44
C TYR A 277 -11.58 -10.68 5.94
N ARG A 278 -12.86 -10.78 6.33
CA ARG A 278 -13.72 -9.64 6.67
C ARG A 278 -14.57 -9.94 7.91
N TRP A 279 -14.73 -8.96 8.80
CA TRP A 279 -15.58 -9.07 9.98
C TRP A 279 -16.34 -7.79 10.34
N GLY A 280 -16.33 -6.81 9.44
CA GLY A 280 -17.01 -5.53 9.59
C GLY A 280 -18.46 -5.51 9.12
N ASN A 281 -19.05 -4.32 9.10
CA ASN A 281 -20.44 -4.04 8.69
C ASN A 281 -20.55 -2.80 7.78
N ALA A 282 -19.42 -2.33 7.26
CA ALA A 282 -19.33 -1.28 6.25
C ALA A 282 -18.21 -1.59 5.27
N VAL A 283 -18.30 -1.05 4.06
CA VAL A 283 -17.25 -1.10 3.05
C VAL A 283 -16.94 0.32 2.62
N LYS A 284 -15.65 0.67 2.59
CA LYS A 284 -15.17 1.92 1.99
C LYS A 284 -14.78 1.66 0.56
N ARG A 285 -15.16 2.55 -0.34
CA ARG A 285 -14.70 2.57 -1.73
C ARG A 285 -14.05 3.94 -1.98
N PRO A 286 -12.72 4.04 -1.94
CA PRO A 286 -12.05 5.27 -2.32
C PRO A 286 -12.28 5.52 -3.81
N ASN A 287 -12.38 6.80 -4.18
CA ASN A 287 -12.12 7.20 -5.55
C ASN A 287 -10.62 7.36 -5.72
N ASP A 288 -10.16 7.18 -6.96
CA ASP A 288 -8.77 7.35 -7.32
C ASP A 288 -8.67 8.44 -8.39
N VAL A 289 -7.70 9.35 -8.24
CA VAL A 289 -7.24 10.17 -9.37
C VAL A 289 -5.96 9.54 -9.88
N ARG A 290 -5.99 9.12 -11.16
CA ARG A 290 -4.87 8.45 -11.81
C ARG A 290 -4.14 9.41 -12.74
N LEU A 291 -2.82 9.32 -12.71
CA LEU A 291 -1.95 10.04 -13.63
C LEU A 291 -1.23 9.05 -14.53
N TYR A 292 -1.06 9.39 -15.79
CA TYR A 292 -0.28 8.67 -16.78
C TYR A 292 0.86 9.56 -17.28
N VAL A 293 2.06 9.00 -17.26
CA VAL A 293 3.26 9.65 -17.81
C VAL A 293 3.96 8.68 -18.73
N ARG A 294 4.18 9.10 -19.98
CA ARG A 294 5.04 8.42 -20.94
C ARG A 294 6.42 9.06 -20.98
N MET A 295 7.45 8.28 -20.70
CA MET A 295 8.84 8.75 -20.65
C MET A 295 9.66 8.02 -21.71
N ALA A 296 10.32 8.79 -22.58
CA ALA A 296 11.06 8.20 -23.69
C ALA A 296 12.11 7.19 -23.21
N LEU A 297 12.25 6.07 -23.93
CA LEU A 297 13.36 5.13 -23.76
C LEU A 297 14.47 5.38 -24.79
N PRO A 298 15.68 4.83 -24.60
CA PRO A 298 16.76 4.93 -25.58
C PRO A 298 16.32 4.49 -26.98
N ASP A 299 16.60 5.30 -28.00
CA ASP A 299 16.18 5.02 -29.37
C ASP A 299 16.82 3.72 -29.91
N GLU A 300 18.02 3.37 -29.43
CA GLU A 300 18.71 2.12 -29.79
C GLU A 300 17.99 0.85 -29.34
N TRP A 301 17.18 0.91 -28.28
CA TRP A 301 16.38 -0.25 -27.85
C TRP A 301 15.27 -0.58 -28.85
N LYS A 302 14.78 0.43 -29.58
CA LYS A 302 13.69 0.29 -30.57
C LYS A 302 14.18 -0.21 -31.93
N VAL A 303 15.47 -0.50 -32.07
CA VAL A 303 16.03 -1.08 -33.30
C VAL A 303 15.69 -2.57 -33.33
N GLU A 304 15.07 -3.02 -34.42
CA GLU A 304 14.66 -4.43 -34.58
C GLU A 304 15.85 -5.39 -34.34
N GLY A 305 15.68 -6.30 -33.39
CA GLY A 305 16.69 -7.30 -33.00
C GLY A 305 17.79 -6.79 -32.06
N ALA A 306 17.71 -5.55 -31.58
CA ALA A 306 18.58 -5.06 -30.53
C ALA A 306 18.11 -5.58 -29.17
N GLU A 307 19.07 -6.03 -28.35
CA GLU A 307 18.81 -6.48 -26.99
C GLU A 307 19.91 -5.96 -26.06
N PHE A 308 19.47 -5.37 -24.96
CA PHE A 308 20.34 -4.83 -23.92
C PHE A 308 19.95 -5.43 -22.58
N LYS A 309 20.97 -5.72 -21.78
CA LYS A 309 20.83 -6.09 -20.38
C LYS A 309 20.78 -4.82 -19.54
N VAL A 310 19.77 -4.72 -18.68
CA VAL A 310 19.62 -3.62 -17.73
C VAL A 310 20.38 -3.98 -16.46
N LEU A 311 21.35 -3.15 -16.09
CA LEU A 311 22.21 -3.33 -14.93
C LEU A 311 21.62 -2.63 -13.70
N ASN A 312 20.99 -1.48 -13.90
CA ASN A 312 20.32 -0.70 -12.86
C ASN A 312 19.12 0.02 -13.47
N ALA A 313 18.00 0.09 -12.74
CA ALA A 313 16.85 0.88 -13.13
C ALA A 313 16.16 1.44 -11.88
N ALA A 314 16.07 2.76 -11.78
CA ALA A 314 15.48 3.45 -10.65
C ALA A 314 14.48 4.52 -11.10
N LEU A 315 13.39 4.65 -10.34
CA LEU A 315 12.43 5.73 -10.49
C LEU A 315 12.50 6.65 -9.27
N ILE A 316 12.81 7.93 -9.52
CA ILE A 316 13.02 8.95 -8.50
C ILE A 316 11.86 9.93 -8.57
N VAL A 317 11.01 9.96 -7.54
CA VAL A 317 9.79 10.77 -7.50
C VAL A 317 9.91 11.84 -6.42
N HIS A 318 9.78 13.11 -6.80
CA HIS A 318 9.70 14.22 -5.87
C HIS A 318 8.23 14.54 -5.55
N HIS A 319 7.88 14.50 -4.27
CA HIS A 319 6.50 14.76 -3.83
C HIS A 319 6.46 15.25 -2.38
N GLN A 320 5.25 15.48 -1.85
CA GLN A 320 5.04 15.63 -0.42
C GLN A 320 4.66 14.29 0.22
N ILE A 321 5.13 14.04 1.45
CA ILE A 321 4.73 12.87 2.24
C ILE A 321 3.21 12.81 2.29
N THR A 322 2.65 11.71 1.80
CA THR A 322 1.20 11.51 1.75
C THR A 322 0.69 11.08 3.12
N ASN A 323 -0.61 11.24 3.35
CA ASN A 323 -1.23 10.66 4.55
C ASN A 323 -1.92 9.31 4.28
N ASN A 324 -1.83 8.82 3.04
CA ASN A 324 -2.42 7.59 2.60
C ASN A 324 -1.35 6.59 2.16
N PRO A 325 -1.16 5.48 2.90
CA PRO A 325 -0.19 4.44 2.52
C PRO A 325 -0.65 3.63 1.30
N ASN A 326 -1.82 3.92 0.72
CA ASN A 326 -2.35 3.29 -0.49
C ASN A 326 -2.14 4.11 -1.77
N ASP A 327 -1.40 5.22 -1.71
CA ASP A 327 -1.02 5.93 -2.93
C ASP A 327 0.11 5.15 -3.64
N GLN A 328 -0.12 4.73 -4.88
CA GLN A 328 0.72 3.76 -5.58
C GLN A 328 1.53 4.39 -6.71
N LEU A 329 2.73 3.84 -6.92
CA LEU A 329 3.52 4.03 -8.14
C LEU A 329 3.43 2.71 -8.91
N ARG A 330 2.97 2.74 -10.17
CA ARG A 330 2.84 1.55 -11.01
C ARG A 330 3.61 1.73 -12.33
N PRO A 331 4.92 1.45 -12.31
CA PRO A 331 5.73 1.27 -13.52
C PRO A 331 5.11 0.17 -14.40
N GLU A 332 4.85 0.47 -15.67
CA GLU A 332 4.19 -0.44 -16.62
C GLU A 332 2.85 -1.01 -16.10
N ASP A 333 2.13 -0.23 -15.29
CA ASP A 333 0.94 -0.66 -14.52
C ASP A 333 1.13 -1.87 -13.60
N MET A 334 2.37 -2.28 -13.33
CA MET A 334 2.68 -3.42 -12.48
C MET A 334 2.42 -3.09 -11.01
N GLU A 335 1.86 -4.07 -10.29
CA GLU A 335 1.91 -4.13 -8.83
C GLU A 335 3.06 -5.07 -8.44
N ASN A 336 4.04 -4.54 -7.72
CA ASN A 336 5.14 -5.33 -7.21
C ASN A 336 4.97 -5.57 -5.70
N GLU A 337 4.50 -6.77 -5.37
CA GLU A 337 4.31 -7.21 -3.99
C GLU A 337 5.63 -7.64 -3.32
N ALA A 338 6.71 -7.84 -4.08
CA ALA A 338 8.05 -8.21 -3.57
C ALA A 338 8.73 -7.02 -2.86
N ALA A 339 8.50 -5.81 -3.38
CA ALA A 339 8.93 -4.58 -2.74
C ALA A 339 8.09 -4.32 -1.48
N ILE A 340 8.57 -4.79 -0.34
CA ILE A 340 7.88 -4.78 0.96
C ILE A 340 8.42 -3.74 1.96
N GLY A 341 9.58 -3.16 1.67
CA GLY A 341 10.33 -2.29 2.58
C GLY A 341 11.00 -3.04 3.73
N GLN A 342 11.43 -2.32 4.76
CA GLN A 342 12.08 -2.89 5.92
C GLN A 342 11.12 -3.81 6.71
N LEU A 343 11.43 -5.10 6.72
CA LEU A 343 10.78 -6.11 7.54
C LEU A 343 11.25 -6.07 9.00
N PRO A 344 10.53 -6.74 9.91
CA PRO A 344 10.98 -6.92 11.28
C PRO A 344 12.35 -7.59 11.37
N GLU A 345 13.12 -7.24 12.39
CA GLU A 345 14.40 -7.86 12.66
C GLU A 345 14.21 -9.23 13.33
N TYR A 346 14.76 -10.28 12.73
CA TYR A 346 14.62 -11.65 13.22
C TYR A 346 15.88 -12.48 13.03
N LEU A 347 15.99 -13.54 13.83
CA LEU A 347 16.96 -14.60 13.69
C LEU A 347 16.27 -15.85 13.16
N VAL A 348 16.86 -16.48 12.16
CA VAL A 348 16.46 -17.82 11.72
C VAL A 348 17.03 -18.87 12.67
N SER A 349 16.17 -19.61 13.34
CA SER A 349 16.52 -20.71 14.24
C SER A 349 15.91 -22.01 13.72
N GLY A 350 16.67 -22.74 12.90
CA GLY A 350 16.13 -23.90 12.19
C GLY A 350 15.16 -23.47 11.10
N ALA A 351 13.89 -23.89 11.18
CA ALA A 351 12.83 -23.46 10.27
C ALA A 351 11.96 -22.31 10.83
N ASP A 352 12.25 -21.89 12.07
CA ASP A 352 11.51 -20.84 12.78
C ASP A 352 12.20 -19.49 12.66
N TRP A 353 11.42 -18.43 12.79
CA TRP A 353 11.89 -17.04 12.82
C TRP A 353 11.56 -16.44 14.17
N VAL A 354 12.55 -15.81 14.79
CA VAL A 354 12.47 -15.35 16.17
C VAL A 354 12.86 -13.88 16.24
N SER A 355 12.06 -13.04 16.91
CA SER A 355 12.39 -11.64 17.12
C SER A 355 13.75 -11.48 17.83
N THR A 356 14.60 -10.59 17.32
CA THR A 356 15.91 -10.32 17.96
C THR A 356 15.81 -9.29 19.07
N LYS A 357 14.79 -8.45 19.06
CA LYS A 357 14.61 -7.35 20.02
C LYS A 357 13.18 -7.23 20.53
N GLU A 358 13.05 -6.47 21.59
CA GLU A 358 11.77 -6.14 22.22
C GLU A 358 11.05 -5.06 21.39
N CYS A 359 9.74 -5.20 21.22
CA CYS A 359 8.92 -4.30 20.44
C CYS A 359 7.46 -4.28 20.90
N TYR A 360 6.59 -3.67 20.10
CA TYR A 360 5.15 -3.65 20.33
C TYR A 360 4.38 -3.96 19.06
N GLU A 361 3.23 -4.56 19.22
CA GLU A 361 2.21 -4.66 18.19
C GLU A 361 1.53 -3.31 17.93
N GLY A 362 0.88 -3.19 16.78
CA GLY A 362 0.18 -1.97 16.37
C GLY A 362 -0.96 -1.54 17.31
N ASP A 363 -1.47 -2.45 18.14
CA ASP A 363 -2.48 -2.19 19.16
C ASP A 363 -1.89 -1.87 20.56
N GLY A 364 -0.57 -2.02 20.73
CA GLY A 364 0.16 -1.71 21.95
C GLY A 364 0.63 -2.92 22.76
N ASP A 365 0.31 -4.15 22.35
CA ASP A 365 0.76 -5.35 23.04
C ASP A 365 2.27 -5.54 22.92
N TYR A 366 2.89 -6.02 24.00
CA TYR A 366 4.35 -6.12 24.09
C TYR A 366 4.88 -7.40 23.47
N ILE A 367 5.88 -7.26 22.60
CA ILE A 367 6.61 -8.35 21.94
C ILE A 367 8.00 -8.45 22.57
N PRO A 368 8.28 -9.45 23.45
CA PRO A 368 9.63 -9.66 23.95
C PRO A 368 10.58 -10.14 22.84
N SER A 369 11.88 -9.92 23.03
CA SER A 369 12.91 -10.63 22.25
C SER A 369 12.76 -12.14 22.48
N GLY A 370 12.91 -12.95 21.42
CA GLY A 370 12.64 -14.38 21.48
C GLY A 370 11.22 -14.78 21.06
N THR A 371 10.36 -13.83 20.66
CA THR A 371 8.99 -14.12 20.19
C THR A 371 9.03 -14.77 18.81
N LEU A 372 8.21 -15.79 18.58
CA LEU A 372 8.10 -16.44 17.28
C LEU A 372 7.35 -15.55 16.29
N PHE A 373 8.03 -15.18 15.20
CA PHE A 373 7.41 -14.63 14.00
C PHE A 373 6.99 -15.73 13.01
N LYS A 374 7.72 -16.84 13.02
CA LYS A 374 7.37 -18.06 12.28
C LYS A 374 7.51 -19.27 13.20
N ASN A 375 6.45 -20.05 13.29
CA ASN A 375 6.38 -21.28 14.06
C ASN A 375 6.05 -22.45 13.11
N SER A 376 7.10 -23.01 12.52
CA SER A 376 7.03 -24.03 11.47
C SER A 376 6.37 -25.34 11.93
N LEU A 377 6.32 -25.62 13.24
CA LEU A 377 5.60 -26.78 13.79
C LEU A 377 4.10 -26.72 13.56
N PHE A 378 3.54 -25.52 13.35
CA PHE A 378 2.12 -25.28 13.16
C PHE A 378 1.77 -24.86 11.73
N ALA A 379 2.71 -25.03 10.79
CA ALA A 379 2.47 -24.91 9.37
C ALA A 379 1.40 -25.91 8.91
N GLN A 380 0.42 -25.44 8.15
CA GLN A 380 -0.74 -26.22 7.70
C GLN A 380 -0.76 -26.30 6.17
N GLU A 381 -0.16 -27.34 5.62
CA GLU A 381 -0.16 -27.58 4.17
C GLU A 381 -1.60 -27.64 3.62
N GLY A 382 -1.85 -26.90 2.53
CA GLY A 382 -3.17 -26.84 1.89
C GLY A 382 -4.18 -25.89 2.55
N SER A 383 -3.81 -25.12 3.57
CA SER A 383 -4.65 -24.03 4.07
C SER A 383 -4.80 -22.91 3.04
N PHE A 384 -5.93 -22.20 3.05
CA PHE A 384 -6.20 -21.10 2.11
C PHE A 384 -5.26 -19.90 2.27
N SER A 385 -4.83 -19.63 3.49
CA SER A 385 -3.99 -18.49 3.82
C SER A 385 -2.52 -18.87 3.77
N ALA A 386 -1.69 -18.07 3.10
CA ALA A 386 -0.23 -18.31 3.05
C ALA A 386 0.40 -18.29 4.44
N ASP A 387 -0.07 -17.41 5.34
CA ASP A 387 0.43 -17.34 6.71
C ASP A 387 0.18 -18.62 7.51
N LEU A 388 -0.92 -19.33 7.26
CA LEU A 388 -1.15 -20.65 7.85
C LEU A 388 -0.29 -21.74 7.20
N GLN A 389 -0.06 -21.67 5.89
CA GLN A 389 0.80 -22.64 5.18
C GLN A 389 2.23 -22.56 5.68
N ASP A 390 2.74 -21.34 5.89
CA ASP A 390 4.11 -21.10 6.33
C ASP A 390 4.26 -21.13 7.86
N GLY A 391 3.17 -21.08 8.61
CA GLY A 391 3.21 -20.95 10.06
C GLY A 391 3.72 -19.56 10.51
N LEU A 392 3.35 -18.50 9.79
CA LEU A 392 3.61 -17.11 10.19
C LEU A 392 2.63 -16.68 11.28
N THR A 393 3.11 -15.92 12.25
CA THR A 393 2.33 -15.52 13.43
C THR A 393 1.78 -14.10 13.28
N ASN A 394 0.79 -13.74 14.10
CA ASN A 394 0.28 -12.37 14.11
C ASN A 394 1.38 -11.32 14.37
N ALA A 395 2.31 -11.60 15.29
CA ALA A 395 3.44 -10.71 15.58
C ALA A 395 4.29 -10.37 14.35
N TRP A 396 4.41 -11.28 13.37
CA TRP A 396 5.10 -11.01 12.11
C TRP A 396 4.42 -9.92 11.28
N TYR A 397 3.10 -9.76 11.40
CA TYR A 397 2.32 -8.79 10.63
C TYR A 397 2.05 -7.49 11.39
N THR A 398 1.95 -7.56 12.73
CA THR A 398 1.52 -6.43 13.55
C THR A 398 2.64 -5.72 14.32
N THR A 399 3.87 -6.26 14.37
CA THR A 399 4.98 -5.58 15.05
C THR A 399 5.28 -4.21 14.45
N THR A 400 5.57 -3.23 15.30
CA THR A 400 6.00 -1.87 14.95
C THR A 400 7.50 -1.77 14.60
N ASP A 401 8.23 -2.88 14.63
CA ASP A 401 9.57 -2.98 14.06
C ASP A 401 9.48 -3.20 12.55
N ARG A 402 9.12 -2.17 11.79
CA ARG A 402 9.14 -2.22 10.33
C ARG A 402 9.12 -0.82 9.76
N ASP A 403 9.52 -0.69 8.51
CA ASP A 403 9.35 0.54 7.76
C ASP A 403 9.09 0.25 6.27
N PRO A 404 7.82 0.32 5.83
CA PRO A 404 7.46 0.05 4.43
C PRO A 404 8.12 0.99 3.41
N PHE A 405 8.62 2.15 3.84
CA PHE A 405 9.17 3.17 2.96
C PHE A 405 10.68 3.38 3.13
N ALA A 406 11.34 2.49 3.88
CA ALA A 406 12.78 2.40 3.92
C ALA A 406 13.23 1.16 3.13
N GLY A 407 14.29 1.31 2.33
CA GLY A 407 14.99 0.17 1.74
C GLY A 407 15.67 -0.68 2.81
N VAL A 408 15.86 -1.96 2.49
CA VAL A 408 16.67 -2.89 3.26
C VAL A 408 18.12 -2.71 2.83
N LEU A 409 19.01 -2.46 3.79
CA LEU A 409 20.44 -2.35 3.55
C LEU A 409 21.17 -3.53 4.19
N ASP A 410 22.26 -3.99 3.58
CA ASP A 410 23.20 -4.91 4.23
C ASP A 410 24.16 -4.16 5.18
N ASP A 411 25.05 -4.90 5.85
CA ASP A 411 26.06 -4.33 6.78
C ASP A 411 27.07 -3.39 6.10
N GLU A 412 27.10 -3.38 4.76
CA GLU A 412 27.96 -2.54 3.92
C GLU A 412 27.18 -1.38 3.25
N ASP A 413 25.93 -1.14 3.68
CA ASP A 413 25.00 -0.14 3.14
C ASP A 413 24.57 -0.39 1.68
N ASN A 414 24.72 -1.61 1.16
CA ASN A 414 24.17 -1.98 -0.16
C ASN A 414 22.67 -2.28 -0.04
N VAL A 415 21.89 -1.88 -1.05
CA VAL A 415 20.45 -2.14 -1.10
C VAL A 415 20.19 -3.63 -1.35
N LEU A 416 19.64 -4.32 -0.34
CA LEU A 416 19.17 -5.71 -0.41
C LEU A 416 17.73 -5.83 -0.92
N GLY A 417 16.93 -4.77 -0.74
CA GLY A 417 15.55 -4.70 -1.16
C GLY A 417 15.05 -3.26 -1.09
N GLY A 418 14.22 -2.85 -2.03
CA GLY A 418 13.73 -1.49 -2.15
C GLY A 418 12.55 -1.18 -1.20
N PRO A 419 12.21 0.11 -1.04
CA PRO A 419 10.94 0.48 -0.43
C PRO A 419 9.78 0.01 -1.30
N ARG A 420 8.58 -0.10 -0.71
CA ARG A 420 7.36 -0.43 -1.47
C ARG A 420 7.19 0.53 -2.65
N TRP A 421 6.65 0.02 -3.77
CA TRP A 421 6.31 0.81 -4.97
C TRP A 421 5.08 1.72 -4.72
N ARG A 422 5.29 2.73 -3.86
CA ARG A 422 4.25 3.61 -3.32
C ARG A 422 4.84 4.99 -3.03
N LEU A 423 3.98 6.00 -3.02
CA LEU A 423 4.38 7.29 -2.50
C LEU A 423 4.61 7.17 -0.99
N LYS A 424 5.76 7.67 -0.52
CA LYS A 424 6.13 7.67 0.90
C LYS A 424 5.03 8.31 1.77
N SER A 425 4.55 7.56 2.75
CA SER A 425 3.43 7.93 3.62
C SER A 425 3.81 7.98 5.09
N ASN A 426 3.02 8.70 5.89
CA ASN A 426 3.23 8.79 7.33
C ASN A 426 2.70 7.59 8.13
N LYS A 427 2.14 6.56 7.49
CA LYS A 427 1.49 5.40 8.15
C LYS A 427 2.03 4.08 7.64
N PHE A 428 1.99 3.06 8.48
CA PHE A 428 2.45 1.69 8.14
C PHE A 428 1.69 1.03 6.99
N GLY A 429 0.37 1.22 6.88
CA GLY A 429 -0.43 0.59 5.81
C GLY A 429 -1.15 -0.69 6.24
N GLN A 430 -1.28 -1.65 5.33
CA GLN A 430 -2.31 -2.71 5.32
C GLN A 430 -2.77 -3.27 6.69
N ASP A 431 -1.87 -3.88 7.46
CA ASP A 431 -2.21 -4.56 8.74
C ASP A 431 -2.10 -3.64 9.95
N ILE A 432 -1.49 -2.46 9.80
CA ILE A 432 -1.42 -1.41 10.83
C ILE A 432 -1.88 -0.06 10.25
N PRO A 433 -3.11 0.03 9.68
CA PRO A 433 -3.48 1.09 8.73
C PRO A 433 -3.72 2.46 9.34
N SER A 434 -3.85 2.54 10.65
CA SER A 434 -4.18 3.78 11.36
C SER A 434 -3.00 4.36 12.14
N LEU A 435 -1.93 3.59 12.33
CA LEU A 435 -0.79 3.99 13.14
C LEU A 435 0.21 4.76 12.27
N THR A 436 0.68 5.90 12.78
CA THR A 436 1.76 6.64 12.12
C THR A 436 3.11 5.99 12.39
N ILE A 437 4.05 6.11 11.48
CA ILE A 437 5.40 5.55 11.67
C ILE A 437 6.16 6.50 12.64
N PRO A 438 6.57 6.03 13.83
CA PRO A 438 7.27 6.86 14.80
C PRO A 438 8.73 7.08 14.39
N GLU A 439 9.34 8.19 14.83
CA GLU A 439 10.76 8.50 14.64
C GLU A 439 11.69 7.36 15.13
N GLN A 440 11.24 6.60 16.12
CA GLN A 440 11.93 5.44 16.64
C GLN A 440 11.03 4.19 16.55
N ASN A 441 11.50 3.16 15.85
CA ASN A 441 10.86 1.84 15.83
C ASN A 441 10.64 1.31 17.25
N CYS A 442 9.61 0.48 17.44
CA CYS A 442 9.31 -0.14 18.73
C CYS A 442 8.96 0.84 19.87
N LEU A 443 8.55 2.05 19.55
CA LEU A 443 7.87 2.89 20.52
C LEU A 443 6.50 2.27 20.86
N GLN A 444 6.05 2.36 22.11
CA GLN A 444 4.75 1.83 22.52
C GLN A 444 3.60 2.70 22.01
N PRO A 445 2.64 2.15 21.22
CA PRO A 445 1.39 2.82 20.91
C PRO A 445 0.50 3.03 22.16
N PRO A 446 -0.32 4.11 22.23
CA PRO A 446 -0.45 5.18 21.24
C PRO A 446 0.64 6.25 21.38
N PHE A 447 1.05 6.81 20.24
CA PHE A 447 2.10 7.81 20.15
C PHE A 447 1.65 9.21 20.60
N SER A 448 2.60 9.95 21.18
CA SER A 448 2.42 11.39 21.40
C SER A 448 2.42 12.12 20.06
N HIS A 449 1.69 13.23 19.94
CA HIS A 449 1.71 14.04 18.72
C HIS A 449 3.13 14.56 18.41
N GLY A 450 3.49 14.57 17.12
CA GLY A 450 4.71 15.22 16.63
C GLY A 450 5.97 14.37 16.73
N ILE A 451 5.84 13.05 16.84
CA ILE A 451 6.96 12.09 16.77
C ILE A 451 6.91 11.26 15.49
N ASP A 452 6.25 11.78 14.46
CA ASP A 452 6.09 11.10 13.17
C ASP A 452 7.43 11.13 12.43
N LYS A 453 7.97 9.98 12.04
CA LYS A 453 9.19 9.87 11.22
C LYS A 453 9.06 10.61 9.90
N TYR A 454 7.84 10.57 9.34
CA TYR A 454 7.48 11.17 8.07
C TYR A 454 6.30 12.13 8.27
N PRO A 455 6.52 13.41 8.60
CA PRO A 455 5.42 14.35 8.78
C PRO A 455 4.66 14.59 7.46
N ALA A 456 3.35 14.35 7.47
CA ALA A 456 2.53 14.50 6.27
C ALA A 456 2.55 15.95 5.75
N GLY A 457 2.84 16.11 4.45
CA GLY A 457 2.98 17.40 3.78
C GLY A 457 4.41 17.92 3.66
N ASP A 458 5.39 17.28 4.30
CA ASP A 458 6.81 17.62 4.11
C ASP A 458 7.28 17.17 2.72
N LYS A 459 8.18 17.94 2.10
CA LYS A 459 8.78 17.54 0.81
C LYS A 459 9.67 16.33 1.02
N THR A 460 9.63 15.40 0.08
CA THR A 460 10.41 14.16 0.14
C THR A 460 10.78 13.68 -1.26
N THR A 461 11.65 12.68 -1.28
CA THR A 461 11.99 11.89 -2.47
C THR A 461 11.66 10.44 -2.15
N THR A 462 10.96 9.79 -3.06
CA THR A 462 10.79 8.34 -3.11
C THR A 462 11.65 7.80 -4.24
N ILE A 463 12.44 6.77 -3.96
CA ILE A 463 13.28 6.09 -4.93
C ILE A 463 12.85 4.64 -4.92
N ILE A 464 12.45 4.09 -6.07
CA ILE A 464 12.13 2.67 -6.19
C ILE A 464 13.07 2.02 -7.19
N ASN A 465 13.51 0.81 -6.86
CA ASN A 465 14.29 -0.04 -7.75
C ASN A 465 13.33 -0.84 -8.62
N LEU A 466 13.44 -0.68 -9.94
CA LEU A 466 12.57 -1.33 -10.93
C LEU A 466 13.00 -2.78 -11.23
N LEU A 467 14.17 -3.20 -10.75
CA LEU A 467 14.67 -4.57 -10.83
C LEU A 467 14.41 -5.40 -9.56
N ASP A 468 13.89 -4.77 -8.50
CA ASP A 468 13.62 -5.42 -7.21
C ASP A 468 12.40 -6.35 -7.31
N PHE A 469 12.63 -7.66 -7.48
CA PHE A 469 11.60 -8.69 -7.63
C PHE A 469 11.84 -9.84 -6.63
N ASP A 470 10.84 -10.71 -6.46
CA ASP A 470 10.90 -11.84 -5.55
C ASP A 470 12.14 -12.71 -5.78
N GLU A 471 12.68 -13.29 -4.71
CA GLU A 471 13.87 -14.14 -4.78
C GLU A 471 13.68 -15.28 -5.79
N GLY A 472 14.59 -15.37 -6.77
CA GLY A 472 14.54 -16.38 -7.82
C GLY A 472 13.61 -16.06 -9.00
N VAL A 473 12.95 -14.89 -9.00
CA VAL A 473 12.18 -14.36 -10.13
C VAL A 473 12.98 -13.25 -10.79
N GLU A 474 13.30 -13.43 -12.07
CA GLU A 474 13.95 -12.38 -12.85
C GLU A 474 12.94 -11.27 -13.18
N SER A 475 13.31 -10.01 -12.93
CA SER A 475 12.49 -8.87 -13.32
C SER A 475 12.27 -8.87 -14.84
N PRO A 476 11.04 -8.70 -15.34
CA PRO A 476 10.82 -8.49 -16.78
C PRO A 476 11.59 -7.26 -17.27
N LEU A 477 11.87 -6.29 -16.39
CA LEU A 477 12.62 -5.08 -16.70
C LEU A 477 14.15 -5.29 -16.69
N ALA A 478 14.65 -6.50 -16.45
CA ALA A 478 16.08 -6.81 -16.52
C ALA A 478 16.63 -6.86 -17.97
N SER A 479 15.75 -6.97 -18.97
CA SER A 479 16.09 -6.86 -20.39
C SER A 479 15.31 -5.71 -21.03
N SER A 480 15.95 -4.98 -21.95
CA SER A 480 15.31 -3.93 -22.75
C SER A 480 14.00 -4.37 -23.43
N LEU A 481 13.86 -5.66 -23.76
CA LEU A 481 12.67 -6.20 -24.41
C LEU A 481 11.44 -6.12 -23.51
N GLY A 482 11.58 -6.30 -22.18
CA GLY A 482 10.46 -6.19 -21.25
C GLY A 482 9.96 -4.77 -21.02
N TRP A 483 10.68 -3.76 -21.53
CA TRP A 483 10.26 -2.36 -21.52
C TRP A 483 9.51 -1.97 -22.79
N ILE A 484 9.95 -2.47 -23.95
CA ILE A 484 9.42 -2.03 -25.25
C ILE A 484 8.33 -2.95 -25.81
N ASP A 485 8.21 -4.18 -25.28
CA ASP A 485 7.24 -5.18 -25.72
C ASP A 485 6.48 -5.74 -24.52
N ALA A 486 5.22 -5.33 -24.37
CA ALA A 486 4.36 -5.76 -23.27
C ALA A 486 4.15 -7.29 -23.26
N SER A 487 4.31 -7.99 -24.38
CA SER A 487 4.23 -9.45 -24.43
C SER A 487 5.38 -10.14 -23.69
N GLN A 488 6.52 -9.45 -23.54
CA GLN A 488 7.67 -9.90 -22.74
C GLN A 488 7.50 -9.56 -21.25
N ASN A 489 6.55 -8.68 -20.92
CA ASN A 489 6.18 -8.35 -19.55
C ASN A 489 4.88 -9.06 -19.16
N SER A 490 4.98 -10.35 -18.83
CA SER A 490 3.82 -11.19 -18.47
C SER A 490 3.02 -10.72 -17.24
N VAL A 491 3.57 -9.81 -16.43
CA VAL A 491 2.88 -9.17 -15.29
C VAL A 491 1.84 -8.16 -15.77
N ASN A 492 2.02 -7.61 -16.96
CA ASN A 492 1.21 -6.53 -17.53
C ASN A 492 0.00 -7.03 -18.35
N ILE A 493 0.01 -8.30 -18.76
CA ILE A 493 -0.98 -8.85 -19.69
C ILE A 493 -2.25 -9.26 -18.92
N SER A 494 -3.37 -8.60 -19.26
CA SER A 494 -4.74 -8.96 -18.84
C SER A 494 -4.96 -10.48 -18.88
N LYS A 495 -5.16 -11.09 -17.70
CA LYS A 495 -5.68 -12.48 -17.60
C LYS A 495 -7.21 -12.52 -17.50
N GLY A 496 -7.90 -11.38 -17.61
CA GLY A 496 -9.34 -11.32 -17.51
C GLY A 496 -9.88 -9.96 -17.93
N PHE A 497 -10.86 -9.99 -18.82
CA PHE A 497 -11.52 -8.88 -19.52
C PHE A 497 -10.79 -8.41 -20.80
N GLY A 498 -11.52 -8.60 -21.90
CA GLY A 498 -11.23 -8.32 -23.31
C GLY A 498 -9.93 -7.59 -23.62
N GLU A 499 -9.04 -8.29 -24.33
CA GLU A 499 -7.93 -7.73 -25.07
C GLU A 499 -8.42 -6.58 -25.97
N ASP A 500 -8.31 -5.32 -25.53
CA ASP A 500 -8.34 -4.20 -26.48
C ASP A 500 -6.92 -3.99 -27.00
N THR A 501 -6.69 -4.54 -28.19
CA THR A 501 -5.41 -4.56 -28.89
C THR A 501 -5.23 -3.37 -29.82
N SER A 502 -5.79 -2.19 -29.51
CA SER A 502 -5.63 -1.01 -30.36
C SER A 502 -4.28 -0.33 -30.16
N GLY A 503 -3.19 -1.05 -30.42
CA GLY A 503 -1.79 -0.64 -30.34
C GLY A 503 -0.87 -1.89 -30.41
N PRO A 504 0.45 -1.77 -30.67
CA PRO A 504 1.34 -2.93 -30.61
C PRO A 504 1.40 -3.57 -29.21
N ASN A 505 1.27 -2.76 -28.14
CA ASN A 505 1.33 -3.20 -26.74
C ASN A 505 -0.01 -3.10 -25.98
N GLY A 506 -1.03 -2.43 -26.53
CA GLY A 506 -2.40 -2.42 -25.99
C GLY A 506 -2.60 -1.59 -24.71
N LEU A 507 -3.65 -1.93 -23.95
CA LEU A 507 -3.95 -1.37 -22.62
C LEU A 507 -3.72 -2.42 -21.54
N SER A 508 -3.21 -2.00 -20.39
CA SER A 508 -3.15 -2.83 -19.18
C SER A 508 -4.55 -3.07 -18.59
N VAL A 509 -4.65 -4.00 -17.63
CA VAL A 509 -5.91 -4.32 -16.94
C VAL A 509 -6.53 -3.12 -16.21
N ASN A 510 -5.71 -2.13 -15.81
CA ASN A 510 -6.20 -0.90 -15.18
C ASN A 510 -6.35 0.27 -16.16
N GLY A 511 -6.27 0.02 -17.48
CA GLY A 511 -6.49 1.03 -18.52
C GLY A 511 -5.32 1.98 -18.74
N LEU A 512 -4.10 1.61 -18.33
CA LEU A 512 -2.88 2.33 -18.70
C LEU A 512 -2.50 1.98 -20.15
N PRO A 513 -2.22 2.97 -21.02
CA PRO A 513 -1.55 2.73 -22.30
C PRO A 513 -0.19 2.10 -22.10
N LEU A 514 0.10 1.05 -22.88
CA LEU A 514 1.40 0.43 -22.95
C LEU A 514 2.02 0.72 -24.32
N THR A 515 3.27 1.14 -24.33
CA THR A 515 3.97 1.68 -25.50
C THR A 515 5.39 1.11 -25.60
N GLU A 516 6.16 1.57 -26.59
CA GLU A 516 7.60 1.25 -26.71
C GLU A 516 8.47 2.22 -25.88
N ASP A 517 7.84 3.01 -25.01
CA ASP A 517 8.47 3.92 -24.05
C ASP A 517 8.10 3.47 -22.63
N PHE A 518 8.69 4.09 -21.60
CA PHE A 518 8.37 3.76 -20.23
C PHE A 518 7.04 4.41 -19.83
N ASP A 519 6.09 3.59 -19.39
CA ASP A 519 4.74 4.00 -19.05
C ASP A 519 4.53 3.94 -17.53
N LEU A 520 4.33 5.10 -16.90
CA LEU A 520 4.14 5.21 -15.45
C LEU A 520 2.69 5.59 -15.13
N ALA A 521 2.05 4.78 -14.27
CA ALA A 521 0.81 5.17 -13.60
C ALA A 521 1.07 5.63 -12.16
N VAL A 522 0.43 6.70 -11.73
CA VAL A 522 0.42 7.14 -10.33
C VAL A 522 -1.01 7.18 -9.82
N TYR A 523 -1.31 6.40 -8.78
CA TYR A 523 -2.67 6.29 -8.22
C TYR A 523 -2.72 7.04 -6.90
N VAL A 524 -3.35 8.21 -6.89
CA VAL A 524 -3.63 8.97 -5.67
C VAL A 524 -5.01 8.57 -5.18
N LYS A 525 -5.10 7.80 -4.10
CA LYS A 525 -6.35 7.15 -3.66
C LYS A 525 -6.96 7.88 -2.47
N GLY A 526 -8.27 8.10 -2.47
CA GLY A 526 -9.10 8.36 -1.28
C GLY A 526 -8.79 9.57 -0.39
N ASP A 527 -7.71 10.32 -0.63
CA ASP A 527 -7.30 11.46 0.20
C ASP A 527 -7.92 12.76 -0.28
N ALA A 528 -8.81 13.31 0.55
CA ALA A 528 -9.42 14.61 0.31
C ALA A 528 -8.47 15.78 0.63
N LYS A 529 -7.36 15.53 1.35
CA LYS A 529 -6.27 16.49 1.48
C LYS A 529 -5.41 16.36 0.23
N GLY A 530 -5.01 17.50 -0.32
CA GLY A 530 -4.26 17.50 -1.57
C GLY A 530 -2.85 16.93 -1.40
N ALA A 531 -2.50 15.94 -2.21
CA ALA A 531 -1.15 15.45 -2.41
C ALA A 531 -0.45 16.32 -3.47
N ARG A 532 0.82 16.67 -3.24
CA ARG A 532 1.63 17.43 -4.20
C ARG A 532 2.67 16.51 -4.81
N LEU A 533 2.66 16.46 -6.13
CA LEU A 533 3.60 15.72 -6.96
C LEU A 533 4.36 16.75 -7.79
N TYR A 534 5.69 16.67 -7.84
CA TYR A 534 6.51 17.67 -8.52
C TYR A 534 7.01 17.12 -9.84
N ASP A 535 7.92 16.17 -9.79
CA ASP A 535 8.55 15.56 -10.94
C ASP A 535 8.92 14.11 -10.66
N VAL A 536 9.18 13.40 -11.74
CA VAL A 536 9.68 12.03 -11.74
C VAL A 536 10.84 11.92 -12.72
N THR A 537 11.87 11.18 -12.32
CA THR A 537 13.03 10.88 -13.17
C THR A 537 13.22 9.37 -13.25
N LEU A 538 13.29 8.86 -14.48
CA LEU A 538 13.73 7.51 -14.79
C LEU A 538 15.24 7.55 -14.98
N HIS A 539 15.91 6.61 -14.34
CA HIS A 539 17.35 6.41 -14.44
C HIS A 539 17.62 4.94 -14.78
N ILE A 540 18.37 4.69 -15.86
CA ILE A 540 18.68 3.35 -16.36
C ILE A 540 20.17 3.27 -16.66
N GLU A 541 20.80 2.18 -16.23
CA GLU A 541 22.12 1.74 -16.67
C GLU A 541 21.97 0.42 -17.43
N TYR A 542 22.56 0.31 -18.63
CA TYR A 542 22.43 -0.88 -19.48
C TYR A 542 23.67 -1.13 -20.35
N GLU A 543 23.79 -2.36 -20.83
CA GLU A 543 24.84 -2.79 -21.77
C GLU A 543 24.27 -3.66 -22.89
N ALA A 544 24.92 -3.67 -24.06
CA ALA A 544 24.50 -4.51 -25.17
C ALA A 544 24.76 -5.99 -24.86
N VAL A 545 23.81 -6.87 -25.19
CA VAL A 545 24.03 -8.31 -25.10
C VAL A 545 24.95 -8.72 -26.25
N GLU A 546 26.12 -9.29 -25.94
CA GLU A 546 27.00 -9.85 -26.98
C GLU A 546 26.26 -11.01 -27.67
N ALA A 547 26.15 -10.96 -29.00
CA ALA A 547 25.54 -12.03 -29.76
C ALA A 547 26.33 -13.33 -29.54
N GLU A 548 25.67 -14.40 -29.11
CA GLU A 548 26.29 -15.73 -29.08
C GLU A 548 26.75 -16.11 -30.50
N GLU A 549 28.07 -16.32 -30.68
CA GLU A 549 28.69 -16.69 -31.97
C GLU A 549 28.28 -18.09 -32.50
#